data_AF-A0A1F6WC67-F1
#
_entry.id   AF-A0A1F6WC67-F1
#
_cell.length_a   1.000
_cell.length_b   1.000
_cell.length_c   1.000
_cell.angle_alpha   90.00
_cell.angle_beta   90.00
_cell.angle_gamma   90.00
#
_symmetry.space_group_name_H-M   'P 1'
#
loop_
_entity.id
_entity.type
_entity.pdbx_description
1 polymer ?
#
loop_
_entity_poly.entity_id
_entity_poly.type
_entity_poly.pdbx_seq_one_letter_code
_entity_poly.pdbx_strand_id
1 'polypeptide(L)'
;MKNSLASDLSHVLRELYGMKVLLHVGLKRNSAKGKIDLLAGCDDGSIERYSNTIKALLENRWPTGNFFVCDDSVRFDLPMGSGGVAVCDSALLVRQVEEWIEGRNLGCQHRPWATGYWLPEALCGDLATAETLYDVTDISVRLRELLVPYPASLSKSIVELCADEIRQKLSTLEKLHENATLERELCLSDIMASMVRLAFAHSRRYFRGFRSLEQQARLLRSSDLLIYELALELSRRKRVKDVMSKIKRLI
;
A
#
# COMPACT_ATOMS: atom_id res chain seq x y z
N MET A 1 15.14 -28.44 12.50
CA MET A 1 14.18 -27.32 12.54
C MET A 1 14.30 -26.57 11.22
N LYS A 2 13.21 -26.36 10.49
CA LYS A 2 13.25 -25.48 9.30
C LYS A 2 13.31 -24.04 9.82
N ASN A 3 14.49 -23.45 9.88
CA ASN A 3 14.59 -21.99 10.02
C ASN A 3 13.87 -21.37 8.84
N SER A 4 12.84 -20.57 9.11
CA SER A 4 12.21 -19.78 8.06
C SER A 4 13.19 -18.69 7.63
N LEU A 5 13.28 -18.40 6.33
CA LEU A 5 14.11 -17.31 5.81
C LEU A 5 13.84 -15.98 6.55
N ALA A 6 12.60 -15.74 7.00
CA ALA A 6 12.24 -14.57 7.81
C ALA A 6 12.96 -14.53 9.17
N SER A 7 13.13 -15.69 9.83
CA SER A 7 13.87 -15.78 11.10
C SER A 7 15.36 -15.52 10.90
N ASP A 8 15.95 -16.08 9.83
CA ASP A 8 17.37 -15.85 9.52
C ASP A 8 17.61 -14.39 9.14
N LEU A 9 16.74 -13.79 8.32
CA LEU A 9 16.77 -12.36 7.99
C LEU A 9 16.62 -11.49 9.25
N SER A 10 15.69 -11.84 10.15
CA SER A 10 15.54 -11.12 11.42
C SER A 10 16.82 -11.14 12.24
N HIS A 11 17.48 -12.30 12.34
CA HIS A 11 18.73 -12.42 13.08
C HIS A 11 19.83 -11.53 12.50
N VAL A 12 20.04 -11.59 11.18
CA VAL A 12 21.07 -10.80 10.49
C VAL A 12 20.79 -9.30 10.58
N LEU A 13 19.54 -8.88 10.36
CA LEU A 13 19.19 -7.46 10.35
C LEU A 13 19.18 -6.82 11.74
N ARG A 14 19.16 -7.60 12.82
CA ARG A 14 19.35 -7.08 14.19
C ARG A 14 20.71 -6.42 14.41
N GLU A 15 21.68 -6.68 13.54
CA GLU A 15 22.98 -6.01 13.55
C GLU A 15 22.93 -4.58 12.98
N LEU A 16 21.79 -4.15 12.42
CA LEU A 16 21.59 -2.77 11.98
C LEU A 16 21.56 -1.83 13.19
N TYR A 17 22.57 -0.96 13.27
CA TYR A 17 22.63 0.09 14.28
C TYR A 17 21.38 0.97 14.26
N GLY A 18 20.83 1.29 15.43
CA GLY A 18 19.67 2.19 15.55
C GLY A 18 18.33 1.58 15.14
N MET A 19 18.25 0.29 14.78
CA MET A 19 16.98 -0.36 14.47
C MET A 19 16.11 -0.47 15.73
N LYS A 20 14.88 0.01 15.64
CA LYS A 20 13.86 -0.02 16.70
C LYS A 20 12.82 -1.11 16.49
N VAL A 21 12.47 -1.36 15.23
CA VAL A 21 11.43 -2.31 14.85
C VAL A 21 11.78 -2.98 13.53
N LEU A 22 11.44 -4.27 13.40
CA LEU A 22 11.48 -5.02 12.15
C LEU A 22 10.15 -5.74 11.96
N LEU A 23 9.47 -5.42 10.88
CA LEU A 23 8.16 -5.95 10.55
C LEU A 23 8.24 -6.78 9.27
N HIS A 24 7.60 -7.94 9.27
CA HIS A 24 7.28 -8.68 8.06
C HIS A 24 5.94 -8.19 7.54
N VAL A 25 5.97 -7.43 6.45
CA VAL A 25 4.82 -6.77 5.85
C VAL A 25 4.30 -7.54 4.63
N GLY A 26 3.07 -7.25 4.19
CA GLY A 26 2.54 -7.83 2.96
C GLY A 26 2.14 -9.31 3.02
N LEU A 27 2.13 -9.95 4.19
CA LEU A 27 1.82 -11.38 4.43
C LEU A 27 0.55 -11.92 3.75
N LYS A 28 -0.44 -11.06 3.51
CA LYS A 28 -1.73 -11.45 2.87
C LYS A 28 -1.89 -10.93 1.43
N ARG A 29 -0.86 -10.29 0.86
CA ARG A 29 -0.90 -9.74 -0.51
C ARG A 29 -0.46 -10.74 -1.58
N ASN A 30 0.50 -11.62 -1.27
CA ASN A 30 1.04 -12.61 -2.21
C ASN A 30 1.01 -14.00 -1.60
N SER A 31 0.33 -14.93 -2.27
CA SER A 31 0.36 -16.37 -1.96
C SER A 31 1.62 -17.08 -2.48
N ALA A 32 2.54 -16.35 -3.12
CA ALA A 32 3.79 -16.89 -3.63
C ALA A 32 4.69 -17.31 -2.47
N LYS A 33 4.85 -18.63 -2.28
CA LYS A 33 5.77 -19.20 -1.29
C LYS A 33 7.17 -18.60 -1.46
N GLY A 34 7.79 -18.19 -0.36
CA GLY A 34 9.17 -17.71 -0.33
C GLY A 34 9.37 -16.22 -0.66
N LYS A 35 8.30 -15.42 -0.79
CA LYS A 35 8.44 -13.94 -0.84
C LYS A 35 8.36 -13.31 0.55
N ILE A 36 9.34 -12.49 0.90
CA ILE A 36 9.45 -11.83 2.20
C ILE A 36 9.75 -10.35 2.00
N ASP A 37 8.81 -9.48 2.32
CA ASP A 37 9.04 -8.04 2.32
C ASP A 37 9.11 -7.55 3.79
N LEU A 38 10.21 -6.90 4.14
CA LEU A 38 10.48 -6.40 5.48
C LEU A 38 10.47 -4.88 5.51
N LEU A 39 9.97 -4.32 6.61
CA LEU A 39 10.10 -2.91 6.94
C LEU A 39 10.94 -2.78 8.22
N ALA A 40 12.12 -2.19 8.09
CA ALA A 40 12.98 -1.83 9.21
C ALA A 40 12.74 -0.37 9.60
N GLY A 41 12.32 -0.15 10.84
CA GLY A 41 12.25 1.18 11.44
C GLY A 41 13.54 1.45 12.19
N CYS A 42 14.31 2.45 11.75
CA CYS A 42 15.58 2.85 12.35
C CYS A 42 15.55 4.32 12.79
N ASP A 43 16.50 4.72 13.63
CA ASP A 43 16.81 6.13 13.90
C ASP A 43 17.29 6.82 12.61
N ASP A 44 16.63 7.92 12.24
CA ASP A 44 16.75 8.62 10.94
C ASP A 44 16.79 7.65 9.74
N GLY A 45 15.90 6.65 9.76
CA GLY A 45 15.87 5.57 8.78
C GLY A 45 15.61 6.05 7.36
N SER A 46 16.60 5.91 6.48
CA SER A 46 16.48 6.11 5.04
C SER A 46 17.28 5.07 4.27
N ILE A 47 16.85 4.75 3.05
CA ILE A 47 17.55 3.74 2.22
C ILE A 47 18.96 4.21 1.84
N GLU A 48 19.16 5.51 1.63
CA GLU A 48 20.46 6.11 1.29
C GLU A 48 21.49 5.87 2.39
N ARG A 49 21.06 5.92 3.65
CA ARG A 49 21.93 5.69 4.82
C ARG A 49 22.19 4.21 5.06
N TYR A 50 21.17 3.36 4.96
CA TYR A 50 21.24 1.98 5.45
C TYR A 50 21.48 0.93 4.36
N SER A 51 21.32 1.26 3.07
CA SER A 51 21.40 0.28 1.98
C SER A 51 22.74 -0.47 1.92
N ASN A 52 23.87 0.23 2.05
CA ASN A 52 25.20 -0.40 2.03
C ASN A 52 25.39 -1.38 3.19
N THR A 53 24.96 -0.99 4.40
CA THR A 53 25.06 -1.86 5.59
C THR A 53 24.16 -3.07 5.48
N ILE A 54 22.91 -2.88 5.05
CA ILE A 54 21.98 -4.00 4.81
C ILE A 54 22.56 -4.96 3.78
N LYS A 55 23.04 -4.44 2.65
CA LYS A 55 23.65 -5.25 1.59
C LYS A 55 24.85 -6.03 2.11
N ALA A 56 25.77 -5.39 2.84
CA ALA A 56 26.93 -6.05 3.42
C ALA A 56 26.56 -7.17 4.41
N LEU A 57 25.57 -6.93 5.29
CA LEU A 57 25.08 -7.94 6.22
C LEU A 57 24.50 -9.16 5.48
N LEU A 58 23.70 -8.92 4.44
CA LEU A 58 23.11 -9.98 3.62
C LEU A 58 24.17 -10.74 2.82
N GLU A 59 25.15 -10.06 2.22
CA GLU A 59 26.27 -10.67 1.49
C GLU A 59 27.16 -11.51 2.41
N ASN A 60 27.44 -11.02 3.63
CA ASN A 60 28.20 -11.78 4.62
C ASN A 60 27.50 -13.09 5.02
N ARG A 61 26.17 -13.06 5.16
CA ARG A 61 25.38 -14.26 5.52
C ARG A 61 25.21 -15.20 4.33
N TRP A 62 24.98 -14.66 3.13
CA TRP A 62 24.69 -15.40 1.91
C TRP A 62 25.55 -14.89 0.75
N PRO A 63 26.83 -15.28 0.65
CA PRO A 63 27.77 -14.72 -0.33
C PRO A 63 27.39 -14.98 -1.80
N THR A 64 26.56 -15.99 -2.06
CA THR A 64 26.09 -16.35 -3.40
C THR A 64 24.72 -15.75 -3.74
N GLY A 65 24.14 -14.94 -2.85
CA GLY A 65 22.87 -14.26 -3.08
C GLY A 65 23.01 -13.07 -4.02
N ASN A 66 21.92 -12.69 -4.68
CA ASN A 66 21.88 -11.45 -5.46
C ASN A 66 21.26 -10.34 -4.62
N PHE A 67 22.00 -9.25 -4.41
CA PHE A 67 21.58 -8.11 -3.59
C PHE A 67 21.79 -6.79 -4.33
N PHE A 68 20.74 -6.00 -4.41
CA PHE A 68 20.77 -4.72 -5.09
C PHE A 68 19.78 -3.74 -4.46
N VAL A 69 20.07 -2.45 -4.58
CA VAL A 69 19.17 -1.40 -4.13
C VAL A 69 18.16 -1.14 -5.23
N CYS A 70 16.88 -1.10 -4.87
CA CYS A 70 15.78 -0.72 -5.76
C CYS A 70 14.80 0.13 -4.97
N ASP A 71 14.59 1.35 -5.44
CA ASP A 71 13.70 2.34 -4.82
C ASP A 71 14.04 2.59 -3.35
N ASP A 72 13.12 2.26 -2.43
CA ASP A 72 13.22 2.45 -0.99
C ASP A 72 13.69 1.18 -0.25
N SER A 73 14.22 0.18 -0.97
CA SER A 73 14.58 -1.11 -0.39
C SER A 73 15.86 -1.73 -0.93
N VAL A 74 16.51 -2.54 -0.11
CA VAL A 74 17.51 -3.52 -0.57
C VAL A 74 16.77 -4.80 -0.95
N ARG A 75 16.78 -5.15 -2.22
CA ARG A 75 16.18 -6.37 -2.75
C ARG A 75 17.17 -7.53 -2.62
N PHE A 76 16.63 -8.72 -2.36
CA PHE A 76 17.40 -9.95 -2.33
C PHE A 76 16.72 -11.05 -3.13
N ASP A 77 17.54 -11.87 -3.79
CA ASP A 77 17.13 -13.11 -4.44
C ASP A 77 18.06 -14.24 -3.99
N LEU A 78 17.48 -15.21 -3.28
CA LEU A 78 18.17 -16.36 -2.67
C LEU A 78 17.51 -17.65 -3.12
N PRO A 79 18.23 -18.79 -3.13
CA PRO A 79 17.64 -20.09 -3.47
C PRO A 79 16.42 -20.49 -2.62
N MET A 80 16.32 -19.95 -1.40
CA MET A 80 15.23 -20.22 -0.46
C MET A 80 14.10 -19.18 -0.48
N GLY A 81 14.25 -18.07 -1.22
CA GLY A 81 13.25 -17.03 -1.30
C GLY A 81 13.78 -15.69 -1.80
N SER A 82 12.87 -14.78 -2.13
CA SER A 82 13.18 -13.44 -2.62
C SER A 82 12.40 -12.38 -1.85
N GLY A 83 12.81 -11.13 -1.94
CA GLY A 83 12.19 -10.10 -1.13
C GLY A 83 12.88 -8.75 -1.15
N GLY A 84 12.57 -7.94 -0.16
CA GLY A 84 13.28 -6.70 0.08
C GLY A 84 13.19 -6.23 1.52
N VAL A 85 14.15 -5.40 1.90
CA VAL A 85 14.21 -4.71 3.18
C VAL A 85 14.06 -3.22 2.91
N ALA A 86 12.86 -2.68 3.16
CA ALA A 86 12.62 -1.25 3.14
C ALA A 86 13.01 -0.62 4.49
N VAL A 87 13.46 0.63 4.46
CA VAL A 87 13.91 1.36 5.65
C VAL A 87 13.07 2.60 5.84
N CYS A 88 12.61 2.84 7.06
CA CYS A 88 11.89 4.05 7.44
C CYS A 88 12.39 4.61 8.75
N ASP A 89 12.17 5.92 8.94
CA ASP A 89 12.36 6.56 10.23
C ASP A 89 11.27 6.08 11.20
N SER A 90 11.72 5.41 12.26
CA SER A 90 10.84 4.81 13.26
C SER A 90 10.00 5.84 14.03
N ALA A 91 10.54 7.03 14.29
CA ALA A 91 9.83 8.10 15.00
C ALA A 91 8.78 8.75 14.08
N LEU A 92 9.07 8.88 12.79
CA LEU A 92 8.15 9.46 11.82
C LEU A 92 7.04 8.49 11.41
N LEU A 93 7.29 7.17 11.40
CA LEU A 93 6.32 6.17 10.96
C LEU A 93 4.99 6.26 11.72
N VAL A 94 5.06 6.28 13.05
CA VAL A 94 3.85 6.30 13.90
C VAL A 94 3.10 7.62 13.72
N ARG A 95 3.82 8.74 13.76
CA ARG A 95 3.23 10.08 13.56
C ARG A 95 2.54 10.18 12.20
N GLN A 96 3.15 9.63 11.15
CA GLN A 96 2.57 9.65 9.81
C GLN A 96 1.27 8.85 9.75
N VAL A 97 1.21 7.70 10.44
CA VAL A 97 -0.02 6.91 10.57
C VAL A 97 -1.11 7.68 11.33
N GLU A 98 -0.76 8.36 12.43
CA GLU A 98 -1.70 9.21 13.16
C GLU A 98 -2.27 10.33 12.29
N GLU A 99 -1.41 11.01 11.50
CA GLU A 99 -1.86 12.02 10.55
C GLU A 99 -2.85 11.48 9.52
N TRP A 100 -2.60 10.29 8.96
CA TRP A 100 -3.54 9.65 8.03
C TRP A 100 -4.86 9.28 8.70
N ILE A 101 -4.82 8.76 9.93
CA ILE A 101 -6.02 8.44 10.70
C ILE A 101 -6.87 9.68 10.97
N GLU A 102 -6.22 10.83 11.14
CA GLU A 102 -6.87 12.13 11.30
C GLU A 102 -7.29 12.78 9.95
N GLY A 103 -7.14 12.05 8.83
CA GLY A 103 -7.57 12.50 7.51
C GLY A 103 -6.60 13.45 6.80
N ARG A 104 -5.41 13.68 7.36
CA ARG A 104 -4.37 14.53 6.76
C ARG A 104 -3.52 13.73 5.79
N ASN A 105 -2.94 14.42 4.79
CA ASN A 105 -1.93 13.85 3.90
C ASN A 105 -2.36 12.54 3.19
N LEU A 106 -3.67 12.40 2.91
CA LEU A 106 -4.26 11.25 2.20
C LEU A 106 -4.17 11.33 0.67
N GLY A 107 -3.51 12.37 0.16
CA GLY A 107 -3.30 12.56 -1.27
C GLY A 107 -2.53 11.39 -1.87
N CYS A 108 -3.03 10.88 -2.99
CA CYS A 108 -2.33 9.90 -3.81
C CYS A 108 -0.96 10.44 -4.21
N GLN A 109 0.10 9.66 -4.00
CA GLN A 109 1.44 10.05 -4.46
C GLN A 109 1.79 9.31 -5.74
N HIS A 110 2.10 10.04 -6.80
CA HIS A 110 2.70 9.43 -7.98
C HIS A 110 4.16 9.12 -7.66
N ARG A 111 4.51 7.83 -7.64
CA ARG A 111 5.91 7.40 -7.51
C ARG A 111 6.39 6.93 -8.89
N PRO A 112 7.54 7.41 -9.40
CA PRO A 112 8.04 7.04 -10.74
C PRO A 112 8.14 5.53 -10.98
N TRP A 113 8.31 4.76 -9.91
CA TRP A 113 8.47 3.30 -9.91
C TRP A 113 7.17 2.53 -9.63
N ALA A 114 6.11 3.18 -9.16
CA ALA A 114 4.85 2.50 -8.86
C ALA A 114 3.97 2.40 -10.11
N THR A 115 3.42 1.22 -10.38
CA THR A 115 2.33 1.08 -11.35
C THR A 115 1.05 1.63 -10.71
N GLY A 116 0.84 2.95 -10.84
CA GLY A 116 -0.28 3.69 -10.27
C GLY A 116 0.08 4.48 -9.02
N TYR A 117 -0.93 5.01 -8.34
CA TYR A 117 -0.75 5.84 -7.17
C TYR A 117 -0.29 5.02 -5.95
N TRP A 118 0.67 5.56 -5.20
CA TRP A 118 0.96 5.12 -3.84
C TRP A 118 -0.11 5.67 -2.90
N LEU A 119 -0.67 4.78 -2.07
CA LEU A 119 -1.86 5.03 -1.27
C LEU A 119 -1.55 4.80 0.21
N PRO A 120 -1.76 5.80 1.08
CA PRO A 120 -1.58 5.67 2.53
C PRO A 120 -2.29 4.45 3.13
N GLU A 121 -3.53 4.19 2.71
CA GLU A 121 -4.32 3.07 3.22
C GLU A 121 -3.72 1.69 2.88
N ALA A 122 -2.89 1.61 1.82
CA ALA A 122 -2.23 0.39 1.44
C ALA A 122 -1.12 0.05 2.44
N LEU A 123 -0.32 1.04 2.85
CA LEU A 123 0.70 0.86 3.90
C LEU A 123 0.04 0.60 5.26
N CYS A 124 -1.00 1.36 5.63
CA CYS A 124 -1.78 1.07 6.84
C CYS A 124 -2.28 -0.38 6.86
N GLY A 125 -2.80 -0.88 5.73
CA GLY A 125 -3.24 -2.27 5.63
C GLY A 125 -2.12 -3.29 5.79
N ASP A 126 -0.91 -2.98 5.33
CA ASP A 126 0.26 -3.84 5.51
C ASP A 126 0.70 -3.88 6.96
N LEU A 127 0.85 -2.72 7.59
CA LEU A 127 1.19 -2.58 9.01
C LEU A 127 0.15 -3.27 9.91
N ALA A 128 -1.15 -3.11 9.62
CA ALA A 128 -2.24 -3.74 10.36
C ALA A 128 -2.19 -5.28 10.34
N THR A 129 -1.50 -5.87 9.36
CA THR A 129 -1.35 -7.33 9.25
C THR A 129 0.09 -7.82 9.32
N ALA A 130 1.00 -6.93 9.72
CA ALA A 130 2.40 -7.26 9.82
C ALA A 130 2.64 -8.25 10.97
N GLU A 131 3.65 -9.09 10.79
CA GLU A 131 4.23 -9.91 11.84
C GLU A 131 5.45 -9.17 12.41
N THR A 132 5.50 -9.03 13.73
CA THR A 132 6.62 -8.39 14.43
C THR A 132 7.76 -9.39 14.56
N LEU A 133 8.90 -9.10 13.94
CA LEU A 133 10.11 -9.92 14.03
C LEU A 133 11.10 -9.39 15.08
N TYR A 134 11.05 -8.08 15.34
CA TYR A 134 11.83 -7.38 16.35
C TYR A 134 11.12 -6.07 16.70
N ASP A 135 11.06 -5.71 17.98
CA ASP A 135 10.49 -4.44 18.45
C ASP A 135 11.01 -4.16 19.86
N VAL A 136 11.82 -3.11 20.01
CA VAL A 136 12.40 -2.73 21.31
C VAL A 136 11.76 -1.47 21.90
N THR A 137 10.83 -0.85 21.18
CA THR A 137 10.18 0.41 21.57
C THR A 137 8.66 0.34 21.45
N ASP A 138 8.10 -0.87 21.39
CA ASP A 138 6.66 -1.14 21.26
C ASP A 138 5.97 -0.42 20.09
N ILE A 139 6.72 -0.12 19.03
CA ILE A 139 6.18 0.59 17.84
C ILE A 139 5.13 -0.28 17.15
N SER A 140 5.38 -1.59 17.05
CA SER A 140 4.45 -2.53 16.43
C SER A 140 3.16 -2.68 17.21
N VAL A 141 3.22 -2.55 18.54
CA VAL A 141 2.05 -2.54 19.43
C VAL A 141 1.22 -1.28 19.17
N ARG A 142 1.84 -0.11 19.22
CA ARG A 142 1.15 1.17 18.96
C ARG A 142 0.54 1.22 17.56
N LEU A 143 1.25 0.76 16.53
CA LEU A 143 0.70 0.67 15.17
C LEU A 143 -0.51 -0.27 15.10
N ARG A 144 -0.49 -1.40 15.82
CA ARG A 144 -1.61 -2.33 15.87
C ARG A 144 -2.83 -1.71 16.55
N GLU A 145 -2.64 -1.02 17.67
CA GLU A 145 -3.71 -0.31 18.38
C GLU A 145 -4.35 0.77 17.49
N LEU A 146 -3.51 1.49 16.73
CA LEU A 146 -3.97 2.52 15.81
C LEU A 146 -4.71 1.96 14.60
N LEU A 147 -4.36 0.77 14.11
CA LEU A 147 -4.83 0.26 12.80
C LEU A 147 -5.80 -0.92 12.88
N VAL A 148 -5.97 -1.52 14.07
CA VAL A 148 -6.82 -2.70 14.28
C VAL A 148 -7.80 -2.45 15.42
N PRO A 149 -9.12 -2.36 15.15
CA PRO A 149 -9.76 -2.48 13.83
C PRO A 149 -9.48 -1.28 12.92
N TYR A 150 -9.81 -1.40 11.61
CA TYR A 150 -9.67 -0.31 10.63
C TYR A 150 -10.29 0.99 11.22
N PRO A 151 -9.53 2.08 11.40
CA PRO A 151 -10.02 3.35 11.95
C PRO A 151 -11.19 3.96 11.19
N ALA A 152 -12.28 4.26 11.91
CA ALA A 152 -13.48 4.84 11.31
C ALA A 152 -13.20 6.23 10.69
N SER A 153 -12.33 7.03 11.31
CA SER A 153 -11.92 8.34 10.82
C SER A 153 -11.19 8.25 9.48
N LEU A 154 -10.19 7.38 9.36
CA LEU A 154 -9.46 7.12 8.10
C LEU A 154 -10.43 6.71 6.99
N SER A 155 -11.33 5.76 7.29
CA SER A 155 -12.35 5.29 6.35
C SER A 155 -13.23 6.46 5.87
N LYS A 156 -13.75 7.27 6.79
CA LYS A 156 -14.57 8.45 6.48
C LYS A 156 -13.82 9.44 5.59
N SER A 157 -12.58 9.79 5.92
CA SER A 157 -11.79 10.76 5.15
C SER A 157 -11.48 10.25 3.73
N ILE A 158 -11.20 8.95 3.56
CA ILE A 158 -11.02 8.37 2.22
C ILE A 158 -12.34 8.39 1.43
N VAL A 159 -13.47 8.10 2.08
CA VAL A 159 -14.79 8.17 1.44
C VAL A 159 -15.06 9.58 0.92
N GLU A 160 -14.88 10.61 1.76
CA GLU A 160 -15.08 12.01 1.40
C GLU A 160 -14.18 12.42 0.24
N LEU A 161 -12.87 12.15 0.34
CA LEU A 161 -11.89 12.44 -0.69
C LEU A 161 -12.24 11.77 -2.03
N CYS A 162 -12.61 10.48 -2.01
CA CYS A 162 -12.94 9.76 -3.24
C CYS A 162 -14.26 10.23 -3.85
N ALA A 163 -15.27 10.53 -3.04
CA ALA A 163 -16.54 11.06 -3.51
C ALA A 163 -16.35 12.41 -4.21
N ASP A 164 -15.57 13.30 -3.61
CA ASP A 164 -15.27 14.61 -4.19
C ASP A 164 -14.47 14.52 -5.48
N GLU A 165 -13.44 13.67 -5.53
CA GLU A 165 -12.67 13.39 -6.74
C GLU A 165 -13.58 12.89 -7.88
N ILE A 166 -14.47 11.94 -7.58
CA ILE A 166 -15.40 11.40 -8.59
C ILE A 166 -16.36 12.48 -9.08
N ARG A 167 -16.95 13.29 -8.19
CA ARG A 167 -17.84 14.40 -8.58
C ARG A 167 -17.11 15.41 -9.47
N GLN A 168 -15.89 15.81 -9.08
CA GLN A 168 -15.08 16.75 -9.83
C GLN A 168 -14.76 16.22 -11.23
N LYS A 169 -14.26 14.98 -11.34
CA LYS A 169 -13.88 14.38 -12.63
C LYS A 169 -15.08 14.11 -13.54
N LEU A 170 -16.23 13.74 -12.97
CA LEU A 170 -17.47 13.63 -13.74
C LEU A 170 -17.91 14.98 -14.30
N SER A 171 -17.83 16.06 -13.51
CA SER A 171 -18.12 17.42 -13.99
C SER A 171 -17.14 17.87 -15.07
N THR A 172 -15.84 17.55 -14.92
CA THR A 172 -14.83 17.83 -15.94
C THR A 172 -15.15 17.11 -17.24
N LEU A 173 -15.48 15.81 -17.19
CA LEU A 173 -15.81 15.01 -18.38
C LEU A 173 -16.99 15.57 -19.19
N GLU A 174 -17.97 16.21 -18.54
CA GLU A 174 -19.10 16.87 -19.22
C GLU A 174 -18.71 18.11 -19.99
N LYS A 175 -17.66 18.80 -19.54
CA LYS A 175 -17.18 20.07 -20.09
C LYS A 175 -16.07 19.88 -21.12
N LEU A 176 -15.45 18.71 -21.17
CA LEU A 176 -14.38 18.42 -22.12
C LEU A 176 -14.88 18.44 -23.56
N HIS A 177 -14.11 19.06 -24.44
CA HIS A 177 -14.30 18.98 -25.88
C HIS A 177 -14.15 17.54 -26.37
N GLU A 178 -14.83 17.20 -27.47
CA GLU A 178 -14.83 15.83 -28.01
C GLU A 178 -13.45 15.33 -28.43
N ASN A 179 -12.53 16.23 -28.76
CA ASN A 179 -11.16 15.93 -29.17
C ASN A 179 -10.15 15.84 -28.00
N ALA A 180 -10.55 16.13 -26.77
CA ALA A 180 -9.70 16.05 -25.56
C ALA A 180 -9.55 14.59 -25.07
N THR A 181 -9.05 13.72 -25.94
CA THR A 181 -9.01 12.27 -25.72
C THR A 181 -8.13 11.89 -24.52
N LEU A 182 -6.98 12.55 -24.37
CA LEU A 182 -6.04 12.23 -23.28
C LEU A 182 -6.63 12.62 -21.92
N GLU A 183 -7.16 13.83 -21.80
CA GLU A 183 -7.79 14.35 -20.58
C GLU A 183 -9.00 13.50 -20.19
N ARG A 184 -9.79 13.05 -21.18
CA ARG A 184 -10.88 12.11 -20.96
C ARG A 184 -10.37 10.80 -20.37
N GLU A 185 -9.33 10.20 -20.95
CA GLU A 185 -8.78 8.93 -20.46
C GLU A 185 -8.19 9.05 -19.05
N LEU A 186 -7.54 10.17 -18.74
CA LEU A 186 -7.06 10.48 -17.39
C LEU A 186 -8.22 10.58 -16.40
N CYS A 187 -9.27 11.34 -16.73
CA CYS A 187 -10.44 11.47 -15.87
C CYS A 187 -11.15 10.13 -15.62
N LEU A 188 -11.31 9.30 -16.65
CA LEU A 188 -11.92 7.98 -16.50
C LEU A 188 -11.08 7.05 -15.62
N SER A 189 -9.76 7.15 -15.70
CA SER A 189 -8.84 6.36 -14.87
C SER A 189 -8.85 6.82 -13.42
N ASP A 190 -8.88 8.13 -13.17
CA ASP A 190 -9.01 8.71 -11.82
C ASP A 190 -10.34 8.34 -11.16
N ILE A 191 -11.45 8.38 -11.91
CA ILE A 191 -12.77 7.93 -11.42
C ILE A 191 -12.72 6.46 -11.06
N MET A 192 -12.20 5.61 -11.95
CA MET A 192 -12.10 4.17 -11.69
C MET A 192 -11.28 3.89 -10.41
N ALA A 193 -10.10 4.51 -10.28
CA ALA A 193 -9.26 4.36 -9.11
C ALA A 193 -9.98 4.81 -7.82
N SER A 194 -10.65 5.97 -7.86
CA SER A 194 -11.39 6.53 -6.73
C SER A 194 -12.58 5.67 -6.34
N MET A 195 -13.30 5.09 -7.30
CA MET A 195 -14.41 4.18 -7.03
C MET A 195 -13.95 2.88 -6.35
N VAL A 196 -12.81 2.33 -6.77
CA VAL A 196 -12.21 1.17 -6.10
C VAL A 196 -11.89 1.53 -4.65
N ARG A 197 -11.17 2.63 -4.41
CA ARG A 197 -10.84 3.10 -3.05
C ARG A 197 -12.09 3.32 -2.21
N LEU A 198 -13.12 3.96 -2.78
CA LEU A 198 -14.41 4.22 -2.15
C LEU A 198 -15.08 2.92 -1.68
N ALA A 199 -15.14 1.89 -2.53
CA ALA A 199 -15.74 0.60 -2.19
C ALA A 199 -15.07 -0.05 -0.96
N PHE A 200 -13.73 -0.07 -0.94
CA PHE A 200 -12.96 -0.63 0.17
C PHE A 200 -13.12 0.19 1.46
N ALA A 201 -13.09 1.52 1.36
CA ALA A 201 -13.29 2.41 2.49
C ALA A 201 -14.70 2.26 3.09
N HIS A 202 -15.76 2.22 2.28
CA HIS A 202 -17.13 1.92 2.71
C HIS A 202 -17.22 0.59 3.45
N SER A 203 -16.59 -0.45 2.90
CA SER A 203 -16.53 -1.78 3.49
C SER A 203 -15.70 -1.87 4.76
N ARG A 204 -14.94 -0.82 5.13
CA ARG A 204 -13.92 -0.82 6.19
C ARG A 204 -12.89 -1.93 6.00
N ARG A 205 -12.43 -2.09 4.75
CA ARG A 205 -11.38 -3.01 4.34
C ARG A 205 -10.23 -2.22 3.76
N TYR A 206 -9.00 -2.52 4.17
CA TYR A 206 -7.84 -1.87 3.60
C TYR A 206 -7.69 -2.22 2.13
N PHE A 207 -7.68 -1.20 1.28
CA PHE A 207 -7.30 -1.36 -0.12
C PHE A 207 -5.78 -1.45 -0.20
N ARG A 208 -5.26 -2.57 -0.70
CA ARG A 208 -3.81 -2.89 -0.70
C ARG A 208 -3.14 -2.62 -2.04
N GLY A 209 -3.67 -1.64 -2.78
CA GLY A 209 -3.28 -1.34 -4.14
C GLY A 209 -3.89 -2.28 -5.18
N PHE A 210 -3.60 -2.02 -6.45
CA PHE A 210 -4.27 -2.68 -7.59
C PHE A 210 -3.80 -4.11 -7.88
N ARG A 211 -2.71 -4.55 -7.25
CA ARG A 211 -2.23 -5.93 -7.37
C ARG A 211 -3.23 -6.90 -6.74
N SER A 212 -3.61 -7.96 -7.46
CA SER A 212 -4.58 -8.96 -6.98
C SER A 212 -5.94 -8.34 -6.59
N LEU A 213 -6.34 -7.24 -7.24
CA LEU A 213 -7.55 -6.48 -6.90
C LEU A 213 -8.82 -7.34 -6.85
N GLU A 214 -9.00 -8.26 -7.80
CA GLU A 214 -10.15 -9.17 -7.82
C GLU A 214 -10.23 -10.06 -6.56
N GLN A 215 -9.09 -10.55 -6.08
CA GLN A 215 -9.03 -11.34 -4.86
C GLN A 215 -9.36 -10.49 -3.63
N GLN A 216 -8.88 -9.24 -3.60
CA GLN A 216 -9.20 -8.30 -2.52
C GLN A 216 -10.69 -7.94 -2.50
N ALA A 217 -11.32 -7.78 -3.68
CA ALA A 217 -12.72 -7.39 -3.81
C ALA A 217 -13.69 -8.40 -3.17
N ARG A 218 -13.29 -9.67 -3.03
CA ARG A 218 -14.05 -10.72 -2.32
C ARG A 218 -14.25 -10.41 -0.83
N LEU A 219 -13.51 -9.46 -0.26
CA LEU A 219 -13.63 -9.03 1.14
C LEU A 219 -14.64 -7.90 1.34
N LEU A 220 -15.15 -7.32 0.25
CA LEU A 220 -16.14 -6.24 0.27
C LEU A 220 -17.50 -6.76 0.75
N ARG A 221 -18.29 -5.87 1.35
CA ARG A 221 -19.70 -6.12 1.62
C ARG A 221 -20.46 -6.14 0.29
N SER A 222 -21.55 -6.90 0.23
CA SER A 222 -22.36 -7.01 -0.98
C SER A 222 -22.86 -5.65 -1.50
N SER A 223 -23.19 -4.69 -0.62
CA SER A 223 -23.59 -3.34 -1.00
C SER A 223 -22.47 -2.54 -1.67
N ASP A 224 -21.23 -2.75 -1.25
CA ASP A 224 -20.08 -1.97 -1.70
C ASP A 224 -19.42 -2.62 -2.93
N LEU A 225 -19.69 -3.92 -3.16
CA LEU A 225 -19.26 -4.64 -4.35
C LEU A 225 -19.81 -4.01 -5.64
N LEU A 226 -21.03 -3.46 -5.61
CA LEU A 226 -21.61 -2.75 -6.75
C LEU A 226 -20.78 -1.54 -7.17
N ILE A 227 -20.18 -0.82 -6.21
CA ILE A 227 -19.28 0.30 -6.49
C ILE A 227 -18.05 -0.21 -7.26
N TYR A 228 -17.45 -1.29 -6.79
CA TYR A 228 -16.33 -1.95 -7.46
C TYR A 228 -16.68 -2.44 -8.88
N GLU A 229 -17.85 -3.06 -9.06
CA GLU A 229 -18.30 -3.56 -10.36
C GLU A 229 -18.50 -2.44 -11.38
N LEU A 230 -19.06 -1.29 -10.95
CA LEU A 230 -19.16 -0.10 -11.80
C LEU A 230 -17.79 0.45 -12.20
N ALA A 231 -16.80 0.41 -11.29
CA ALA A 231 -15.42 0.80 -11.60
C ALA A 231 -14.81 -0.11 -12.69
N LEU A 232 -15.07 -1.42 -12.63
CA LEU A 232 -14.66 -2.38 -13.67
C LEU A 232 -15.41 -2.19 -14.99
N GLU A 233 -16.71 -1.85 -14.94
CA GLU A 233 -17.47 -1.53 -16.14
C GLU A 233 -16.88 -0.30 -16.84
N LEU A 234 -16.52 0.73 -16.07
CA LEU A 234 -15.86 1.95 -16.55
C LEU A 234 -14.46 1.68 -17.14
N SER A 235 -13.69 0.76 -16.54
CA SER A 235 -12.35 0.40 -17.04
C SER A 235 -12.38 -0.20 -18.44
N ARG A 236 -13.48 -0.86 -18.83
CA ARG A 236 -13.66 -1.49 -20.15
C ARG A 236 -13.94 -0.49 -21.27
N ARG A 237 -14.15 0.80 -20.94
CA ARG A 237 -14.47 1.88 -21.90
C ARG A 237 -15.70 1.62 -22.78
N LYS A 238 -16.62 0.77 -22.31
CA LYS A 238 -17.88 0.46 -23.01
C LYS A 238 -19.03 1.20 -22.35
N ARG A 239 -19.92 1.80 -23.16
CA ARG A 239 -21.13 2.49 -22.69
C ARG A 239 -20.86 3.52 -21.59
N VAL A 240 -19.75 4.26 -21.72
CA VAL A 240 -19.23 5.15 -20.67
C VAL A 240 -20.28 6.15 -20.16
N LYS A 241 -21.11 6.71 -21.05
CA LYS A 241 -22.20 7.64 -20.66
C LYS A 241 -23.24 7.00 -19.71
N ASP A 242 -23.61 5.74 -19.96
CA ASP A 242 -24.56 5.00 -19.13
C ASP A 242 -23.95 4.70 -17.77
N VAL A 243 -22.69 4.24 -17.75
CA VAL A 243 -21.94 3.94 -16.52
C VAL A 243 -21.78 5.19 -15.67
N MET A 244 -21.36 6.32 -16.27
CA MET A 244 -21.26 7.60 -15.57
C MET A 244 -22.59 8.04 -14.96
N SER A 245 -23.71 7.81 -15.65
CA SER A 245 -25.04 8.14 -15.13
C SER A 245 -25.41 7.28 -13.91
N LYS A 246 -25.01 6.01 -13.89
CA LYS A 246 -25.17 5.14 -12.70
C LYS A 246 -24.29 5.63 -11.55
N ILE A 247 -23.04 5.98 -11.82
CA ILE A 247 -22.09 6.49 -10.81
C ILE A 247 -22.63 7.74 -10.13
N LYS A 248 -23.17 8.70 -10.89
CA LYS A 248 -23.79 9.93 -10.33
C LYS A 248 -24.97 9.70 -9.40
N ARG A 249 -25.69 8.59 -9.56
CA ARG A 249 -26.83 8.24 -8.69
C ARG A 249 -26.38 7.56 -7.40
N LEU A 250 -25.16 7.04 -7.38
CA LEU A 250 -24.58 6.28 -6.28
C LEU A 250 -23.86 7.17 -5.26
N ILE A 251 -23.32 8.32 -5.71
CA ILE A 251 -22.44 9.23 -4.96
C ILE A 251 -23.16 10.54 -4.65
#